data_AF-A0A815QZU9-F1
#
_entry.id   AF-A0A815QZU9-F1
#
_cell.length_a   1.000
_cell.length_b   1.000
_cell.length_c   1.000
_cell.angle_alpha   90.00
_cell.angle_beta   90.00
_cell.angle_gamma   90.00
#
_symmetry.space_group_name_H-M   'P 1'
#
loop_
_entity.id
_entity.type
_entity.pdbx_description
1 polymer ?
#
loop_
_entity_poly.entity_id
_entity_poly.type
_entity_poly.pdbx_seq_one_letter_code
_entity_poly.pdbx_strand_id
1 'polypeptide(L)'
;MNKYNNIIVEKVAIGECGLDSTSSFSFELQLTLFKMQLRLAAQLNLPVVLHGRGIESFNLMFNELKLHLNPTHRIHWHCINPKSDLNVITAFLNYFKNSYIGLNCSIFSHDDFESQTLFHKWLVSVENIIYKIILETDFPFLKPSILESKQYNPISASKVHREVMKIHKNKLEKLNGGPIGQNYEEMKSKLIHNISSYTLTQTEERLLCRGWDFCIEDNIKNFLDFETGLELNAMKIQSHCHESVYHLICRKIHNASQQLMSTSKHKKIRNLSDEELVALKSLKSNKSIVICKADK
;
A
#
# COMPACT_ATOMS: atom_id res chain seq x y z
N MET A 1 28.72 8.14 -17.47
CA MET A 1 27.64 7.84 -18.44
C MET A 1 26.38 7.54 -17.65
N ASN A 2 25.37 8.43 -17.69
CA ASN A 2 24.22 8.43 -16.78
C ASN A 2 23.31 7.21 -16.99
N LYS A 3 23.11 6.42 -15.92
CA LYS A 3 22.32 5.18 -15.89
C LYS A 3 20.79 5.40 -15.82
N TYR A 4 20.32 6.63 -16.03
CA TYR A 4 18.94 7.06 -15.78
C TYR A 4 18.16 7.51 -17.03
N ASN A 5 18.72 7.33 -18.24
CA ASN A 5 18.18 7.98 -19.44
C ASN A 5 16.92 7.35 -20.06
N ASN A 6 16.26 6.35 -19.45
CA ASN A 6 15.04 5.74 -20.01
C ASN A 6 13.92 5.55 -18.96
N ILE A 7 13.69 6.53 -18.08
CA ILE A 7 12.42 6.57 -17.33
C ILE A 7 11.39 7.22 -18.25
N ILE A 8 10.48 6.42 -18.80
CA ILE A 8 9.24 6.93 -19.39
C ILE A 8 8.46 7.54 -18.22
N VAL A 9 8.48 8.86 -18.09
CA VAL A 9 7.69 9.58 -17.08
C VAL A 9 6.25 9.61 -17.56
N GLU A 10 5.51 8.53 -17.33
CA GLU A 10 4.06 8.57 -17.45
C GLU A 10 3.49 9.49 -16.38
N LYS A 11 2.65 10.44 -16.80
CA LYS A 11 1.96 11.35 -15.89
C LYS A 11 0.81 10.58 -15.24
N VAL A 12 1.00 10.17 -13.99
CA VAL A 12 0.06 9.28 -13.27
C VAL A 12 -0.94 10.00 -12.38
N ALA A 13 -0.72 11.28 -12.06
CA ALA A 13 -1.59 12.10 -11.22
C ALA A 13 -1.35 13.60 -11.45
N ILE A 14 -2.27 14.44 -10.98
CA ILE A 14 -2.06 15.88 -10.80
C ILE A 14 -1.71 16.13 -9.34
N GLY A 15 -0.52 16.69 -9.10
CA GLY A 15 -0.05 17.03 -7.77
C GLY A 15 1.47 17.15 -7.69
N GLU A 16 2.03 17.49 -6.54
CA GLU A 16 1.31 17.84 -5.32
C GLU A 16 0.62 19.22 -5.42
N CYS A 17 -0.62 19.33 -4.95
CA CYS A 17 -1.41 20.56 -5.04
C CYS A 17 -2.28 20.77 -3.80
N GLY A 18 -2.60 22.02 -3.45
CA GLY A 18 -3.41 22.32 -2.28
C GLY A 18 -3.00 23.63 -1.63
N LEU A 19 -3.19 23.71 -0.32
CA LEU A 19 -2.99 24.94 0.45
C LEU A 19 -2.08 24.68 1.66
N ASP A 20 -1.09 25.56 1.83
CA ASP A 20 -0.16 25.59 2.94
C ASP A 20 -0.08 27.02 3.49
N SER A 21 -0.72 27.28 4.62
CA SER A 21 -0.71 28.61 5.22
C SER A 21 0.59 28.95 5.96
N THR A 22 1.53 27.99 6.05
CA THR A 22 2.90 28.21 6.53
C THR A 22 3.87 28.56 5.40
N SER A 23 3.40 28.51 4.15
CA SER A 23 4.16 28.89 2.97
C SER A 23 4.39 30.40 2.87
N SER A 24 5.47 30.80 2.20
CA SER A 24 5.76 32.20 1.89
C SER A 24 4.87 32.78 0.77
N PHE A 25 4.15 31.93 0.03
CA PHE A 25 3.25 32.36 -1.04
C PHE A 25 1.89 32.77 -0.48
N SER A 26 1.31 33.85 -1.03
CA SER A 26 -0.02 34.32 -0.65
C SER A 26 -1.09 33.25 -0.82
N PHE A 27 -2.00 33.15 0.14
CA PHE A 27 -3.09 32.16 0.11
C PHE A 27 -4.01 32.29 -1.11
N GLU A 28 -4.22 33.52 -1.61
CA GLU A 28 -5.00 33.79 -2.83
C GLU A 28 -4.39 33.16 -4.09
N LEU A 29 -3.06 33.29 -4.25
CA LEU A 29 -2.32 32.66 -5.35
C LEU A 29 -2.40 31.13 -5.25
N GLN A 30 -2.20 30.58 -4.05
CA GLN A 30 -2.29 29.14 -3.82
C GLN A 30 -3.68 28.62 -4.20
N LEU A 31 -4.74 29.31 -3.78
CA LEU A 31 -6.13 28.96 -4.10
C LEU A 31 -6.42 29.02 -5.61
N THR A 32 -5.91 30.05 -6.29
CA THR A 32 -6.07 30.21 -7.73
C THR A 32 -5.44 29.04 -8.49
N LEU A 33 -4.20 28.68 -8.15
CA LEU A 33 -3.49 27.57 -8.77
C LEU A 33 -4.13 26.22 -8.44
N PHE A 34 -4.53 26.03 -7.19
CA PHE A 34 -5.21 24.81 -6.75
C PHE A 34 -6.49 24.56 -7.56
N LYS A 35 -7.34 25.58 -7.73
CA LYS A 35 -8.55 25.50 -8.58
C LYS A 35 -8.24 25.10 -10.02
N MET A 36 -7.17 25.65 -10.60
CA MET A 36 -6.75 25.31 -11.96
C MET A 36 -6.29 23.85 -12.05
N GLN A 37 -5.52 23.37 -11.07
CA GLN A 37 -5.07 21.99 -10.99
C GLN A 37 -6.24 21.00 -10.81
N LEU A 38 -7.24 21.35 -9.99
CA LEU A 38 -8.45 20.52 -9.84
C LEU A 38 -9.25 20.40 -11.14
N ARG A 39 -9.44 21.53 -11.86
CA ARG A 39 -10.10 21.51 -13.18
C ARG A 39 -9.34 20.64 -14.18
N LEU A 40 -8.02 20.74 -14.18
CA LEU A 40 -7.15 19.93 -15.04
C LEU A 40 -7.26 18.44 -14.69
N ALA A 41 -7.28 18.09 -13.40
CA ALA A 41 -7.44 16.72 -12.95
C ALA A 41 -8.80 16.13 -13.37
N ALA A 42 -9.88 16.92 -13.28
CA ALA A 42 -11.19 16.54 -13.76
C ALA A 42 -11.21 16.32 -15.28
N GLN A 43 -10.64 17.25 -16.06
CA GLN A 43 -10.57 17.17 -17.53
C GLN A 43 -9.80 15.94 -18.00
N LEU A 44 -8.70 15.60 -17.33
CA LEU A 44 -7.85 14.47 -17.69
C LEU A 44 -8.26 13.16 -17.00
N ASN A 45 -9.25 13.19 -16.11
CA ASN A 45 -9.65 12.08 -15.25
C ASN A 45 -8.47 11.44 -14.48
N LEU A 46 -7.48 12.26 -14.12
CA LEU A 46 -6.29 11.84 -13.40
C LEU A 46 -6.51 11.95 -11.88
N PRO A 47 -5.95 11.02 -11.08
CA PRO A 47 -5.92 11.15 -9.63
C PRO A 47 -5.32 12.48 -9.17
N VAL A 48 -5.72 12.95 -7.98
CA VAL A 48 -5.18 14.14 -7.35
C VAL A 48 -4.35 13.76 -6.12
N VAL A 49 -3.16 14.33 -5.99
CA VAL A 49 -2.35 14.27 -4.76
C VAL A 49 -2.41 15.63 -4.06
N LEU A 50 -2.94 15.64 -2.84
CA LEU A 50 -3.23 16.86 -2.08
C LEU A 50 -2.21 17.11 -0.97
N HIS A 51 -1.73 18.35 -0.89
CA HIS A 51 -1.01 18.90 0.25
C HIS A 51 -1.95 19.79 1.07
N GLY A 52 -2.04 19.59 2.38
CA GLY A 52 -2.79 20.47 3.26
C GLY A 52 -2.03 20.77 4.53
N ARG A 53 -1.71 22.04 4.78
CA ARG A 53 -1.03 22.46 6.01
C ARG A 53 -1.58 23.77 6.55
N GLY A 54 -1.75 23.81 7.88
CA GLY A 54 -2.44 24.88 8.59
C GLY A 54 -3.95 24.66 8.62
N ILE A 55 -4.58 24.88 9.78
CA ILE A 55 -5.99 24.50 10.01
C ILE A 55 -6.97 25.19 9.03
N GLU A 56 -6.66 26.43 8.66
CA GLU A 56 -7.43 27.25 7.72
C GLU A 56 -7.44 26.69 6.29
N SER A 57 -6.44 25.89 5.93
CA SER A 57 -6.32 25.25 4.62
C SER A 57 -7.34 24.13 4.41
N PHE A 58 -7.62 23.33 5.43
CA PHE A 58 -8.37 22.06 5.28
C PHE A 58 -9.81 22.28 4.82
N ASN A 59 -10.56 23.16 5.49
CA ASN A 59 -11.97 23.42 5.15
C ASN A 59 -12.11 24.03 3.75
N LEU A 60 -11.23 24.98 3.40
CA LEU A 60 -11.26 25.59 2.08
C LEU A 60 -10.90 24.58 1.00
N MET A 61 -9.85 23.80 1.20
CA MET A 61 -9.50 22.72 0.27
C MET A 61 -10.66 21.76 0.05
N PHE A 62 -11.30 21.30 1.12
CA PHE A 62 -12.43 20.37 1.02
C PHE A 62 -13.62 20.97 0.25
N ASN A 63 -13.89 22.27 0.44
CA ASN A 63 -14.93 22.96 -0.32
C ASN A 63 -14.60 23.04 -1.82
N GLU A 64 -13.36 23.39 -2.17
CA GLU A 64 -12.95 23.47 -3.57
C GLU A 64 -12.92 22.11 -4.26
N LEU A 65 -12.55 21.04 -3.55
CA LEU A 65 -12.65 19.67 -4.05
C LEU A 65 -14.09 19.32 -4.44
N LYS A 66 -15.07 19.64 -3.59
CA LYS A 66 -16.49 19.37 -3.88
C LYS A 66 -17.03 20.16 -5.07
N LEU A 67 -16.50 21.36 -5.31
CA LEU A 67 -16.90 22.21 -6.43
C LEU A 67 -16.33 21.74 -7.76
N HIS A 68 -15.14 21.13 -7.74
CA HIS A 68 -14.39 20.82 -8.96
C HIS A 68 -14.30 19.34 -9.31
N LEU A 69 -14.49 18.44 -8.35
CA LEU A 69 -14.35 16.99 -8.54
C LEU A 69 -15.65 16.25 -8.23
N ASN A 70 -15.86 15.13 -8.91
CA ASN A 70 -16.97 14.23 -8.60
C ASN A 70 -16.68 13.42 -7.32
N PRO A 71 -17.70 12.97 -6.56
CA PRO A 71 -17.52 12.18 -5.34
C PRO A 71 -16.76 10.84 -5.54
N THR A 72 -16.64 10.37 -6.78
CA THR A 72 -15.89 9.15 -7.14
C THR A 72 -14.48 9.43 -7.65
N HIS A 73 -14.02 10.70 -7.64
CA HIS A 73 -12.69 11.06 -8.12
C HIS A 73 -11.64 10.44 -7.20
N ARG A 74 -10.52 9.98 -7.78
CA ARG A 74 -9.43 9.37 -7.02
C ARG A 74 -8.58 10.47 -6.39
N ILE A 75 -8.49 10.48 -5.07
CA ILE A 75 -7.81 11.55 -4.33
C ILE A 75 -6.94 10.92 -3.24
N HIS A 76 -5.67 11.29 -3.19
CA HIS A 76 -4.75 10.97 -2.11
C HIS A 76 -4.40 12.25 -1.37
N TRP A 77 -4.78 12.37 -0.10
CA TRP A 77 -4.37 13.48 0.76
C TRP A 77 -3.11 13.12 1.52
N HIS A 78 -1.98 13.62 1.04
CA HIS A 78 -0.63 13.36 1.56
C HIS A 78 -0.46 13.90 2.99
N CYS A 79 0.40 13.25 3.78
CA CYS A 79 0.91 13.69 5.07
C CYS A 79 -0.14 14.08 6.13
N ILE A 80 -1.19 13.26 6.29
CA ILE A 80 -2.10 13.39 7.43
C ILE A 80 -1.39 13.01 8.72
N ASN A 81 -1.46 13.90 9.71
CA ASN A 81 -0.71 13.82 10.96
C ASN A 81 -1.50 14.45 12.12
N PRO A 82 -1.02 14.37 13.37
CA PRO A 82 -1.73 14.89 14.54
C PRO A 82 -2.13 16.38 14.50
N LYS A 83 -1.50 17.20 13.64
CA LYS A 83 -1.85 18.62 13.45
C LYS A 83 -2.90 18.87 12.37
N SER A 84 -3.39 17.82 11.72
CA SER A 84 -4.42 17.89 10.68
C SER A 84 -5.81 18.12 11.28
N ASP A 85 -6.72 18.75 10.54
CA ASP A 85 -8.12 18.89 10.97
C ASP A 85 -8.87 17.55 10.78
N LEU A 86 -8.90 16.73 11.83
CA LEU A 86 -9.47 15.38 11.78
C LEU A 86 -10.97 15.36 11.49
N ASN A 87 -11.71 16.43 11.84
CA ASN A 87 -13.13 16.54 11.50
C ASN A 87 -13.31 16.71 9.99
N VAL A 88 -12.49 17.57 9.37
CA VAL A 88 -12.49 17.76 7.91
C VAL A 88 -12.02 16.51 7.19
N ILE A 89 -10.96 15.85 7.68
CA ILE A 89 -10.49 14.60 7.08
C ILE A 89 -11.58 13.51 7.13
N THR A 90 -12.32 13.41 8.25
CA THR A 90 -13.45 12.47 8.35
C THR A 90 -14.55 12.81 7.34
N ALA A 91 -14.95 14.08 7.24
CA ALA A 91 -15.95 14.52 6.27
C ALA A 91 -15.51 14.27 4.83
N PHE A 92 -14.22 14.50 4.53
CA PHE A 92 -13.59 14.21 3.25
C PHE A 92 -13.68 12.73 2.89
N LEU A 93 -13.25 11.84 3.79
CA LEU A 93 -13.29 10.39 3.58
C LEU A 93 -14.72 9.86 3.39
N ASN A 94 -15.71 10.47 4.06
CA ASN A 94 -17.11 10.10 3.92
C ASN A 94 -17.71 10.57 2.59
N TYR A 95 -17.32 11.75 2.12
CA TYR A 95 -17.83 12.35 0.89
C TYR A 95 -17.22 11.70 -0.36
N PHE A 96 -15.90 11.58 -0.41
CA PHE A 96 -15.18 11.05 -1.58
C PHE A 96 -14.96 9.54 -1.44
N LYS A 97 -15.73 8.74 -2.19
CA LYS A 97 -15.68 7.27 -2.04
C LYS A 97 -14.35 6.67 -2.46
N ASN A 98 -13.61 7.33 -3.35
CA ASN A 98 -12.28 6.93 -3.81
C ASN A 98 -11.16 7.82 -3.26
N SER A 99 -11.35 8.38 -2.06
CA SER A 99 -10.29 9.10 -1.35
C SER A 99 -9.45 8.20 -0.47
N TYR A 100 -8.22 8.63 -0.23
CA TYR A 100 -7.23 8.01 0.64
C TYR A 100 -6.43 9.10 1.38
N ILE A 101 -5.83 8.74 2.52
CA ILE A 101 -4.95 9.60 3.32
C ILE A 101 -3.55 8.99 3.41
N GLY A 102 -2.53 9.82 3.32
CA GLY A 102 -1.12 9.46 3.43
C GLY A 102 -0.65 9.55 4.87
N LEU A 103 -0.01 8.50 5.39
CA LEU A 103 0.66 8.51 6.69
C LEU A 103 2.17 8.28 6.53
N ASN A 104 2.97 9.22 7.04
CA ASN A 104 4.43 9.12 7.11
C ASN A 104 4.92 9.28 8.57
N CYS A 105 6.22 9.43 8.77
CA CYS A 105 6.81 9.48 10.11
C CYS A 105 6.46 10.75 10.93
N SER A 106 5.82 11.76 10.34
CA SER A 106 5.28 12.90 11.08
C SER A 106 4.24 12.50 12.15
N ILE A 107 3.62 11.32 12.03
CA ILE A 107 2.69 10.80 13.05
C ILE A 107 3.34 10.53 14.41
N PHE A 108 4.68 10.46 14.47
CA PHE A 108 5.45 10.21 15.70
C PHE A 108 6.05 11.46 16.33
N SER A 109 5.68 12.68 15.88
CA SER A 109 6.23 13.93 16.43
C SER A 109 6.00 14.01 17.94
N HIS A 110 7.07 13.92 18.73
CA HIS A 110 7.05 13.82 20.19
C HIS A 110 6.66 15.11 20.92
N ASP A 111 6.39 16.19 20.18
CA ASP A 111 6.29 17.53 20.73
C ASP A 111 4.89 17.83 21.33
N ASP A 112 3.89 16.98 21.04
CA ASP A 112 2.49 17.18 21.48
C ASP A 112 1.77 15.84 21.76
N PHE A 113 1.78 15.44 23.03
CA PHE A 113 1.17 14.19 23.49
C PHE A 113 -0.37 14.17 23.38
N GLU A 114 -1.01 15.33 23.55
CA GLU A 114 -2.47 15.44 23.50
C GLU A 114 -2.96 15.25 22.07
N SER A 115 -2.38 15.97 21.11
CA SER A 115 -2.71 15.83 19.69
C SER A 115 -2.43 14.42 19.19
N GLN A 116 -1.33 13.79 19.61
CA GLN A 116 -1.06 12.38 19.30
C GLN A 116 -2.12 11.44 19.86
N THR A 117 -2.56 11.66 21.10
CA THR A 117 -3.59 10.84 21.73
C THR A 117 -4.92 10.98 20.99
N LEU A 118 -5.30 12.22 20.62
CA LEU A 118 -6.49 12.48 19.82
C LEU A 118 -6.40 11.82 18.44
N PHE A 119 -5.26 11.94 17.77
CA PHE A 119 -5.01 11.32 16.47
C PHE A 119 -5.15 9.80 16.51
N HIS A 120 -4.58 9.15 17.53
CA HIS A 120 -4.71 7.71 17.72
C HIS A 120 -6.16 7.29 18.00
N LYS A 121 -6.87 8.03 18.86
CA LYS A 121 -8.29 7.77 19.13
C LYS A 121 -9.13 7.91 17.86
N TRP A 122 -8.89 8.98 17.10
CA TRP A 122 -9.54 9.23 15.83
C TRP A 122 -9.32 8.09 14.84
N LEU A 123 -8.05 7.67 14.63
CA LEU A 123 -7.71 6.54 13.77
C LEU A 123 -8.43 5.25 14.14
N VAL A 124 -8.74 5.02 15.41
CA VAL A 124 -9.48 3.81 15.84
C VAL A 124 -10.99 4.00 15.71
N SER A 125 -11.47 5.24 15.79
CA SER A 125 -12.90 5.57 15.71
C SER A 125 -13.45 5.62 14.28
N VAL A 126 -12.61 5.89 13.28
CA VAL A 126 -13.07 5.97 11.88
C VAL A 126 -13.22 4.56 11.32
N GLU A 127 -14.46 4.22 10.96
CA GLU A 127 -14.78 2.92 10.38
C GLU A 127 -13.98 2.69 9.09
N ASN A 128 -13.41 1.49 8.93
CA ASN A 128 -12.73 1.08 7.69
C ASN A 128 -11.53 1.96 7.27
N ILE A 129 -11.03 2.82 8.16
CA ILE A 129 -9.91 3.75 7.92
C ILE A 129 -8.64 3.08 7.41
N ILE A 130 -8.37 1.83 7.83
CA ILE A 130 -7.20 1.08 7.39
C ILE A 130 -7.15 0.91 5.87
N TYR A 131 -8.32 0.84 5.23
CA TYR A 131 -8.46 0.68 3.79
C TYR A 131 -8.39 2.01 3.03
N LYS A 132 -8.36 3.11 3.78
CA LYS A 132 -8.25 4.48 3.29
C LYS A 132 -6.86 5.04 3.54
N ILE A 133 -5.96 4.28 4.14
CA ILE A 133 -4.59 4.71 4.43
C ILE A 133 -3.65 4.24 3.32
N ILE A 134 -2.93 5.20 2.75
CA ILE A 134 -1.72 5.02 1.96
C ILE A 134 -0.53 5.38 2.85
N LEU A 135 0.56 4.66 2.67
CA LEU A 135 1.72 4.78 3.54
C LEU A 135 2.87 5.37 2.74
N GLU A 136 3.55 6.35 3.32
CA GLU A 136 4.48 7.22 2.62
C GLU A 136 5.72 7.53 3.45
N THR A 137 6.77 7.97 2.75
CA THR A 137 8.03 8.38 3.38
C THR A 137 8.25 9.88 3.35
N ASP A 138 7.66 10.57 2.37
CA ASP A 138 7.95 11.98 2.06
C ASP A 138 9.46 12.26 1.90
N PHE A 139 10.23 11.28 1.41
CA PHE A 139 11.67 11.44 1.21
C PHE A 139 11.97 12.62 0.25
N PRO A 140 12.95 13.51 0.56
CA PRO A 140 13.99 13.41 1.60
C PRO A 140 13.61 14.02 2.95
N PHE A 141 12.36 14.39 3.16
CA PHE A 141 11.84 14.98 4.39
C PHE A 141 11.32 13.91 5.35
N LEU A 142 10.89 14.37 6.53
CA LEU A 142 10.22 13.58 7.56
C LEU A 142 10.93 12.26 7.92
N LYS A 143 12.27 12.35 8.00
CA LYS A 143 13.14 11.24 8.38
C LYS A 143 12.71 10.62 9.72
N PRO A 144 12.58 9.28 9.81
CA PRO A 144 12.41 8.60 11.08
C PRO A 144 13.53 8.93 12.07
N SER A 145 13.20 9.21 13.34
CA SER A 145 14.18 9.54 14.39
C SER A 145 15.23 8.45 14.63
N ILE A 146 14.89 7.19 14.34
CA ILE A 146 15.79 6.03 14.44
C ILE A 146 16.89 5.99 13.36
N LEU A 147 16.78 6.78 12.29
CA LEU A 147 17.78 6.82 11.23
C LEU A 147 18.71 8.02 11.38
N GLU A 148 20.02 7.82 11.21
CA GLU A 148 20.96 8.93 11.04
C GLU A 148 20.75 9.61 9.68
N SER A 149 21.05 10.91 9.59
CA SER A 149 20.81 11.68 8.35
C SER A 149 21.62 11.17 7.16
N LYS A 150 22.84 10.65 7.39
CA LYS A 150 23.67 10.00 6.34
C LYS A 150 23.11 8.65 5.88
N GLN A 151 22.25 8.04 6.67
CA GLN A 151 21.65 6.74 6.41
C GLN A 151 20.25 6.87 5.79
N TYR A 152 19.65 8.07 5.76
CA TYR A 152 18.34 8.29 5.17
C TYR A 152 18.42 8.40 3.65
N ASN A 153 17.90 7.39 2.97
CA ASN A 153 17.82 7.28 1.52
C ASN A 153 16.51 6.56 1.17
N PRO A 154 16.08 6.51 -0.10
CA PRO A 154 14.80 5.91 -0.47
C PRO A 154 14.65 4.44 -0.01
N ILE A 155 15.74 3.67 0.03
CA ILE A 155 15.75 2.27 0.44
C ILE A 155 15.59 2.13 1.96
N SER A 156 16.33 2.92 2.73
CA SER A 156 16.24 2.91 4.20
C SER A 156 14.94 3.53 4.71
N ALA A 157 14.43 4.55 4.02
CA ALA A 157 13.11 5.13 4.24
C ALA A 157 12.03 4.05 4.07
N SER A 158 12.03 3.33 2.94
CA SER A 158 11.10 2.22 2.69
C SER A 158 11.24 1.06 3.68
N LYS A 159 12.45 0.75 4.15
CA LYS A 159 12.69 -0.31 5.14
C LYS A 159 12.15 0.05 6.51
N VAL A 160 12.47 1.24 7.02
CA VAL A 160 11.97 1.70 8.33
C VAL A 160 10.47 1.94 8.30
N HIS A 161 9.96 2.46 7.19
CA HIS A 161 8.55 2.56 6.92
C HIS A 161 7.84 1.19 7.06
N ARG A 162 8.35 0.12 6.43
CA ARG A 162 7.78 -1.23 6.61
C ARG A 162 7.80 -1.74 8.06
N GLU A 163 8.88 -1.52 8.80
CA GLU A 163 8.98 -1.96 10.20
C GLU A 163 8.04 -1.18 11.13
N VAL A 164 7.97 0.13 10.96
CA VAL A 164 7.04 1.00 11.69
C VAL A 164 5.58 0.62 11.38
N MET A 165 5.30 0.25 10.14
CA MET A 165 3.96 -0.14 9.71
C MET A 165 3.56 -1.53 10.20
N LYS A 166 4.52 -2.43 10.38
CA LYS A 166 4.32 -3.71 11.07
C LYS A 166 3.91 -3.47 12.53
N ILE A 167 4.55 -2.53 13.22
CA ILE A 167 4.19 -2.15 14.60
C ILE A 167 2.79 -1.53 14.66
N HIS A 168 2.48 -0.62 13.74
CA HIS A 168 1.18 0.03 13.68
C HIS A 168 0.05 -0.96 13.36
N LYS A 169 0.23 -1.84 12.37
CA LYS A 169 -0.70 -2.93 12.04
C LYS A 169 -0.98 -3.83 13.24
N ASN A 170 0.07 -4.29 13.92
CA ASN A 170 -0.08 -5.14 15.12
C ASN A 170 -0.86 -4.43 16.24
N LYS A 171 -0.70 -3.11 16.39
CA LYS A 171 -1.44 -2.31 17.38
C LYS A 171 -2.92 -2.20 16.99
N LEU A 172 -3.20 -1.97 15.71
CA LEU A 172 -4.58 -1.94 15.19
C LEU A 172 -5.28 -3.30 15.29
N GLU A 173 -4.60 -4.40 14.99
CA GLU A 173 -5.14 -5.77 15.12
C GLU A 173 -5.47 -6.12 16.58
N LYS A 174 -4.64 -5.67 17.53
CA LYS A 174 -4.92 -5.81 18.98
C LYS A 174 -6.14 -4.99 19.41
N LEU A 175 -6.28 -3.77 18.91
CA LEU A 175 -7.42 -2.91 19.21
C LEU A 175 -8.71 -3.40 18.54
N ASN A 176 -8.59 -4.05 17.38
CA ASN A 176 -9.68 -4.63 16.61
C ASN A 176 -10.12 -6.02 17.10
N GLY A 177 -9.44 -6.58 18.11
CA GLY A 177 -9.76 -7.92 18.63
C GLY A 177 -9.49 -9.07 17.64
N GLY A 178 -8.70 -8.85 16.57
CA GLY A 178 -8.41 -9.86 15.57
C GLY A 178 -7.69 -9.33 14.31
N PRO A 179 -7.24 -10.24 13.41
CA PRO A 179 -6.56 -9.88 12.18
C PRO A 179 -7.45 -9.02 11.28
N ILE A 180 -6.89 -7.97 10.70
CA ILE A 180 -7.59 -7.14 9.71
C ILE A 180 -7.70 -7.94 8.40
N GLY A 181 -8.92 -8.17 7.90
CA GLY A 181 -9.14 -8.80 6.59
C GLY A 181 -9.94 -10.12 6.56
N GLN A 182 -10.93 -10.33 7.43
CA GLN A 182 -11.83 -11.50 7.30
C GLN A 182 -12.88 -11.38 6.17
N ASN A 183 -12.90 -10.30 5.39
CA ASN A 183 -13.86 -10.09 4.30
C ASN A 183 -13.18 -10.17 2.92
N TYR A 184 -13.05 -11.38 2.37
CA TYR A 184 -12.60 -11.63 0.99
C TYR A 184 -13.36 -10.78 -0.06
N GLU A 185 -14.69 -10.60 0.11
CA GLU A 185 -15.51 -9.73 -0.76
C GLU A 185 -15.17 -8.23 -0.63
N GLU A 186 -14.63 -7.78 0.51
CA GLU A 186 -14.18 -6.39 0.69
C GLU A 186 -12.73 -6.17 0.21
N MET A 187 -11.89 -7.22 0.28
CA MET A 187 -10.48 -7.20 -0.18
C MET A 187 -10.36 -7.13 -1.71
N LYS A 188 -11.41 -7.57 -2.42
CA LYS A 188 -11.58 -7.50 -3.87
C LYS A 188 -11.14 -6.15 -4.47
N SER A 189 -11.47 -5.03 -3.81
CA SER A 189 -11.19 -3.68 -4.33
C SER A 189 -9.82 -3.09 -3.95
N LYS A 190 -8.98 -3.79 -3.15
CA LYS A 190 -7.94 -3.12 -2.35
C LYS A 190 -6.52 -3.70 -2.43
N LEU A 191 -6.29 -4.92 -2.94
CA LEU A 191 -4.93 -5.49 -2.96
C LEU A 191 -4.17 -5.26 -4.27
N ILE A 192 -4.87 -5.18 -5.39
CA ILE A 192 -4.28 -5.04 -6.72
C ILE A 192 -5.10 -4.01 -7.50
N HIS A 193 -4.44 -2.94 -7.94
CA HIS A 193 -5.09 -1.95 -8.80
C HIS A 193 -4.82 -2.33 -10.26
N ASN A 194 -5.87 -2.77 -10.94
CA ASN A 194 -5.88 -2.81 -12.39
C ASN A 194 -6.26 -1.42 -12.91
N ILE A 195 -5.30 -0.72 -13.49
CA ILE A 195 -5.49 0.65 -13.99
C ILE A 195 -5.81 0.70 -15.50
N SER A 196 -5.93 -0.46 -16.13
CA SER A 196 -6.38 -0.56 -17.52
C SER A 196 -7.91 -0.54 -17.65
N SER A 197 -8.42 -0.34 -18.87
CA SER A 197 -9.85 -0.48 -19.19
C SER A 197 -10.32 -1.94 -19.26
N TYR A 198 -9.43 -2.91 -19.07
CA TYR A 198 -9.76 -4.33 -19.09
C TYR A 198 -10.45 -4.74 -17.80
N THR A 199 -11.60 -5.42 -17.89
CA THR A 199 -12.32 -5.94 -16.73
C THR A 199 -11.78 -7.33 -16.36
N LEU A 200 -11.24 -7.46 -15.14
CA LEU A 200 -10.77 -8.75 -14.63
C LEU A 200 -11.94 -9.70 -14.37
N THR A 201 -11.73 -10.98 -14.68
CA THR A 201 -12.62 -12.05 -14.21
C THR A 201 -12.41 -12.32 -12.71
N GLN A 202 -13.39 -12.94 -12.05
CA GLN A 202 -13.31 -13.27 -10.62
C GLN A 202 -12.11 -14.17 -10.27
N THR A 203 -11.73 -15.08 -11.17
CA THR A 203 -10.57 -15.96 -10.98
C THR A 203 -9.25 -15.20 -11.14
N GLU A 204 -9.15 -14.29 -12.12
CA GLU A 204 -7.98 -13.43 -12.32
C GLU A 204 -7.77 -12.48 -11.12
N GLU A 205 -8.84 -11.88 -10.63
CA GLU A 205 -8.81 -10.99 -9.47
C GLU A 205 -8.39 -11.72 -8.18
N ARG A 206 -8.93 -12.92 -7.95
CA ARG A 206 -8.54 -13.78 -6.82
C ARG A 206 -7.06 -14.16 -6.85
N LEU A 207 -6.52 -14.52 -8.03
CA LEU A 207 -5.10 -14.84 -8.22
C LEU A 207 -4.20 -13.66 -7.87
N LEU A 208 -4.59 -12.49 -8.35
CA LEU A 208 -3.88 -11.24 -8.11
C LEU A 208 -3.91 -10.89 -6.61
N CYS A 209 -5.06 -10.96 -5.95
CA CYS A 209 -5.18 -10.72 -4.52
C CYS A 209 -4.36 -11.69 -3.67
N ARG A 210 -4.22 -12.96 -4.07
CA ARG A 210 -3.32 -13.93 -3.39
C ARG A 210 -1.84 -13.55 -3.50
N GLY A 211 -1.48 -12.73 -4.49
CA GLY A 211 -0.11 -12.34 -4.79
C GLY A 211 0.53 -13.28 -5.80
N TRP A 212 0.98 -12.72 -6.92
CA TRP A 212 1.53 -13.47 -8.05
C TRP A 212 2.72 -14.35 -7.67
N ASP A 213 3.54 -13.91 -6.72
CA ASP A 213 4.73 -14.63 -6.24
C ASP A 213 4.37 -15.94 -5.51
N PHE A 214 3.12 -16.09 -5.09
CA PHE A 214 2.60 -17.33 -4.49
C PHE A 214 2.07 -18.31 -5.55
N CYS A 215 1.98 -17.91 -6.82
CA CYS A 215 1.58 -18.77 -7.92
C CYS A 215 2.80 -19.57 -8.41
N ILE A 216 2.96 -20.78 -7.89
CA ILE A 216 4.04 -21.68 -8.27
C ILE A 216 3.56 -22.47 -9.48
N GLU A 217 4.21 -22.27 -10.62
CA GLU A 217 4.12 -23.12 -11.80
C GLU A 217 5.54 -23.48 -12.20
N ASP A 218 6.04 -24.60 -11.68
CA ASP A 218 7.41 -24.99 -11.92
C ASP A 218 7.52 -26.44 -12.39
N ASN A 219 8.54 -26.67 -13.22
CA ASN A 219 9.03 -28.00 -13.50
C ASN A 219 10.18 -28.21 -12.53
N ILE A 220 10.05 -29.16 -11.60
CA ILE A 220 11.19 -29.55 -10.75
C ILE A 220 12.24 -30.18 -11.66
N LYS A 221 13.16 -29.35 -12.16
CA LYS A 221 14.28 -29.75 -13.01
C LYS A 221 15.46 -30.21 -12.17
N ASN A 222 15.62 -29.62 -11.00
CA ASN A 222 16.65 -29.96 -10.01
C ASN A 222 15.99 -30.11 -8.63
N PHE A 223 15.94 -31.36 -8.15
CA PHE A 223 15.30 -31.71 -6.87
C PHE A 223 16.03 -31.09 -5.67
N LEU A 224 17.35 -30.94 -5.78
CA LEU A 224 18.16 -30.34 -4.72
C LEU A 224 17.83 -28.86 -4.51
N ASP A 225 17.55 -28.13 -5.60
CA ASP A 225 17.17 -26.72 -5.53
C ASP A 225 15.78 -26.55 -4.88
N PHE A 226 14.86 -27.48 -5.16
CA PHE A 226 13.52 -27.49 -4.56
C PHE A 226 13.55 -27.77 -3.05
N GLU A 227 14.34 -28.75 -2.62
CA GLU A 227 14.57 -29.06 -1.21
C GLU A 227 15.22 -27.88 -0.50
N THR A 228 16.26 -27.28 -1.11
CA THR A 228 16.92 -26.05 -0.62
C THR A 228 15.93 -24.90 -0.46
N GLY A 229 15.00 -24.72 -1.40
CA GLY A 229 13.96 -23.69 -1.33
C GLY A 229 12.98 -23.88 -0.17
N LEU A 230 12.58 -25.12 0.12
CA LEU A 230 11.71 -25.45 1.25
C LEU A 230 12.42 -25.22 2.58
N GLU A 231 13.68 -25.64 2.68
CA GLU A 231 14.51 -25.45 3.87
C GLU A 231 14.79 -23.96 4.15
N LEU A 232 15.12 -23.16 3.13
CA LEU A 232 15.29 -21.72 3.27
C LEU A 232 14.01 -21.03 3.77
N ASN A 233 12.84 -21.47 3.31
CA ASN A 233 11.57 -20.95 3.80
C ASN A 233 11.27 -21.39 5.23
N ALA A 234 11.64 -22.62 5.62
CA ALA A 234 11.59 -23.05 7.01
C ALA A 234 12.55 -22.23 7.90
N MET A 235 13.77 -21.92 7.47
CA MET A 235 14.70 -21.09 8.25
C MET A 235 14.16 -19.69 8.57
N LYS A 236 13.34 -19.10 7.69
CA LYS A 236 12.70 -17.79 7.94
C LYS A 236 11.77 -17.77 9.16
N ILE A 237 11.23 -18.93 9.56
CA ILE A 237 10.36 -19.03 10.74
C ILE A 237 11.11 -19.38 12.03
N GLN A 238 12.39 -19.74 11.96
CA GLN A 238 13.20 -20.19 13.10
C GLN A 238 13.18 -19.19 14.28
N SER A 239 13.35 -17.89 14.01
CA SER A 239 13.35 -16.84 15.04
C SER A 239 11.99 -16.61 15.71
N HIS A 240 10.93 -17.24 15.22
CA HIS A 240 9.54 -17.05 15.66
C HIS A 240 8.97 -18.26 16.40
N CYS A 241 9.76 -19.32 16.59
CA CYS A 241 9.32 -20.54 17.25
C CYS A 241 10.36 -21.07 18.23
N HIS A 242 9.89 -21.72 19.30
CA HIS A 242 10.74 -22.46 20.23
C HIS A 242 11.50 -23.57 19.47
N GLU A 243 12.76 -23.82 19.84
CA GLU A 243 13.69 -24.70 19.11
C GLU A 243 13.12 -26.11 18.87
N SER A 244 12.48 -26.71 19.87
CA SER A 244 11.82 -28.02 19.73
C SER A 244 10.67 -28.03 18.71
N VAL A 245 9.91 -26.93 18.63
CA VAL A 245 8.82 -26.76 17.65
C VAL A 245 9.41 -26.55 16.25
N TYR A 246 10.48 -25.76 16.14
CA TYR A 246 11.20 -25.54 14.91
C TYR A 246 11.71 -26.86 14.30
N HIS A 247 12.36 -27.70 15.11
CA HIS A 247 12.84 -29.01 14.66
C HIS A 247 11.70 -29.93 14.21
N LEU A 248 10.57 -29.93 14.94
CA LEU A 248 9.39 -30.70 14.54
C LEU A 248 8.82 -30.23 13.20
N ILE A 249 8.75 -28.92 12.98
CA ILE A 249 8.28 -28.32 11.72
C ILE A 249 9.23 -28.69 10.58
N CYS A 250 10.54 -28.53 10.76
CA CYS A 250 11.53 -28.91 9.75
C CYS A 250 11.42 -30.40 9.37
N ARG A 251 11.28 -31.28 10.37
CA ARG A 251 11.09 -32.72 10.12
C ARG A 251 9.81 -33.01 9.33
N LYS A 252 8.71 -32.33 9.64
CA LYS A 252 7.44 -32.48 8.90
C LYS A 252 7.55 -31.96 7.47
N ILE A 253 8.18 -30.80 7.27
CA ILE A 253 8.43 -30.23 5.93
C ILE A 253 9.30 -31.18 5.12
N HIS A 254 10.39 -31.68 5.69
CA HIS A 254 11.27 -32.64 5.04
C HIS A 254 10.51 -33.91 4.65
N ASN A 255 9.78 -34.55 5.56
CA ASN A 255 9.02 -35.77 5.25
C ASN A 255 7.95 -35.54 4.18
N ALA A 256 7.20 -34.43 4.25
CA ALA A 256 6.21 -34.08 3.24
C ALA A 256 6.86 -33.82 1.87
N SER A 257 8.02 -33.14 1.86
CA SER A 257 8.79 -32.91 0.64
C SER A 257 9.26 -34.22 0.01
N GLN A 258 9.80 -35.16 0.80
CA GLN A 258 10.25 -36.48 0.34
C GLN A 258 9.09 -37.31 -0.24
N GLN A 259 7.92 -37.28 0.40
CA GLN A 259 6.71 -37.92 -0.11
C GLN A 259 6.24 -37.30 -1.43
N LEU A 260 6.26 -35.97 -1.53
CA LEU A 260 5.93 -35.24 -2.77
C LEU A 260 6.92 -35.56 -3.89
N MET A 261 8.22 -35.65 -3.57
CA MET A 261 9.30 -36.00 -4.49
C MET A 261 9.15 -37.41 -5.05
N SER A 262 8.71 -38.37 -4.23
CA SER A 262 8.49 -39.76 -4.66
C SER A 262 7.31 -39.92 -5.62
N THR A 263 6.27 -39.08 -5.48
CA THR A 263 4.99 -39.21 -6.22
C THR A 263 4.90 -38.30 -7.45
N SER A 264 5.73 -37.25 -7.50
CA SER A 264 5.66 -36.17 -8.50
C SER A 264 6.89 -36.08 -9.39
N LYS A 265 7.80 -37.07 -9.32
CA LYS A 265 9.01 -37.13 -10.14
C LYS A 265 8.65 -37.03 -11.63
N HIS A 266 9.16 -36.01 -12.31
CA HIS A 266 8.89 -35.67 -13.72
C HIS A 266 7.50 -35.09 -14.05
N LYS A 267 6.68 -34.77 -13.05
CA LYS A 267 5.41 -34.07 -13.25
C LYS A 267 5.57 -32.58 -12.98
N LYS A 268 4.87 -31.76 -13.75
CA LYS A 268 4.76 -30.32 -13.52
C LYS A 268 3.96 -30.09 -12.24
N ILE A 269 4.54 -29.38 -11.27
CA ILE A 269 3.87 -29.09 -10.01
C ILE A 269 3.35 -27.66 -10.08
N ARG A 270 2.06 -27.51 -9.76
CA ARG A 270 1.43 -26.20 -9.62
C ARG A 270 0.56 -26.20 -8.38
N ASN A 271 0.52 -25.05 -7.71
CA ASN A 271 -0.41 -24.81 -6.61
C ASN A 271 -1.66 -24.02 -7.08
N LEU A 272 -2.00 -24.18 -8.36
CA LEU A 272 -3.09 -23.51 -9.06
C LEU A 272 -4.06 -24.55 -9.62
N SER A 273 -5.36 -24.25 -9.56
CA SER A 273 -6.39 -25.01 -10.29
C SER A 273 -6.24 -24.85 -11.81
N ASP A 274 -6.95 -25.65 -12.60
CA ASP A 274 -6.97 -25.49 -14.07
C ASP A 274 -7.51 -24.13 -14.51
N GLU A 275 -8.59 -23.67 -13.86
CA GLU A 275 -9.17 -22.34 -14.10
C GLU A 275 -8.20 -21.22 -13.71
N GLU A 276 -7.52 -21.35 -12.57
CA GLU A 276 -6.49 -20.40 -12.14
C GLU A 276 -5.29 -20.40 -13.10
N LEU A 277 -4.90 -21.55 -13.66
CA LEU A 277 -3.83 -21.60 -14.64
C LEU A 277 -4.18 -20.86 -15.93
N VAL A 278 -5.42 -20.99 -16.41
CA VAL A 278 -5.91 -20.26 -17.59
C VAL A 278 -5.94 -18.76 -17.31
N ALA A 279 -6.46 -18.35 -16.16
CA ALA A 279 -6.46 -16.95 -15.73
C ALA A 279 -5.04 -16.37 -15.61
N LEU A 280 -4.10 -17.12 -15.03
CA LEU A 280 -2.70 -16.71 -14.94
C LEU A 280 -2.07 -16.47 -16.33
N LYS A 281 -2.35 -17.35 -17.30
CA LYS A 281 -1.86 -17.21 -18.68
C LYS A 281 -2.49 -16.01 -19.39
N SER A 282 -3.78 -15.79 -19.20
CA SER A 282 -4.50 -14.61 -19.70
C SER A 282 -3.84 -13.32 -19.21
N LEU A 283 -3.67 -13.18 -17.89
CA LEU A 283 -3.04 -12.02 -17.27
C LEU A 283 -1.60 -11.77 -17.75
N LYS A 284 -0.78 -12.82 -17.90
CA LYS A 284 0.62 -12.72 -18.38
C LYS A 284 0.73 -12.29 -19.84
N SER A 285 -0.21 -12.69 -20.68
CA SER A 285 -0.13 -12.51 -22.14
C SER A 285 -0.87 -11.26 -22.62
N ASN A 286 -1.78 -10.72 -21.81
CA ASN A 286 -2.59 -9.59 -22.18
C ASN A 286 -1.85 -8.25 -21.97
N LYS A 287 -1.33 -7.70 -23.07
CA LYS A 287 -0.61 -6.41 -23.11
C LYS A 287 -1.47 -5.20 -22.80
N SER A 288 -2.79 -5.34 -22.77
CA SER A 288 -3.72 -4.26 -22.46
C SER A 288 -4.00 -4.13 -20.97
N ILE A 289 -3.46 -5.03 -20.13
CA ILE A 289 -3.65 -5.03 -18.67
C ILE A 289 -2.42 -4.41 -18.01
N VAL A 290 -2.66 -3.46 -17.10
CA VAL A 290 -1.62 -2.87 -16.25
C VAL A 290 -2.01 -3.08 -14.80
N ILE A 291 -1.20 -3.87 -14.08
CA ILE A 291 -1.45 -4.30 -12.71
C ILE A 291 -0.36 -3.71 -11.83
N CYS A 292 -0.76 -2.81 -10.94
CA CYS A 292 0.12 -2.24 -9.93
C CYS A 292 -0.06 -2.99 -8.61
N LYS A 293 1.08 -3.37 -8.01
CA LYS A 293 1.10 -3.95 -6.67
C LYS A 293 0.81 -2.81 -5.67
N ALA A 294 -0.15 -3.00 -4.77
CA ALA A 294 -0.59 -1.94 -3.86
C ALA A 294 0.44 -1.58 -2.75
N ASP A 295 1.64 -2.17 -2.77
CA ASP A 295 2.73 -1.95 -1.81
C ASP A 295 4.00 -1.32 -2.43
N LYS A 296 3.88 -0.64 -3.57
CA LYS A 296 4.98 0.11 -4.21
C LYS A 296 4.57 1.49 -4.69
#